data_AF-A0A1H2TBB2-F1
#
_entry.id   AF-A0A1H2TBB2-F1
#
_cell.length_a   1.000
_cell.length_b   1.000
_cell.length_c   1.000
_cell.angle_alpha   90.00
_cell.angle_beta   90.00
_cell.angle_gamma   90.00
#
_symmetry.space_group_name_H-M   'P 1'
#
loop_
_entity.id
_entity.type
_entity.pdbx_description
1 polymer ?
#
loop_
_entity_poly.entity_id
_entity_poly.type
_entity_poly.pdbx_seq_one_letter_code
_entity_poly.pdbx_strand_id
1 'polypeptide(L)'
;MHYMMLDTCVLLDISTRKTDLPIVSALEELVSIGNVRLVIPDLVVSEFNRNKDNVAEKTTRRLSQEFKQVRSVVEEFGGNNKGTAIEVLKEVGSRLPLLSEANYATISRVEHLIEKSLKVEATDSAKLAAVARALDKRAPFHISKNSMADAVLIELFTEFVTNNQSGGDAFVFVTHNHNDFSSKDHREPHQDFSEIFSSSNVHYFSTISSAINFLDEGILEDAQFEYDFAQETRSLQEILSAMDELVDKVWYNRHCNRAYHIKNGNIRIIPDDDKRYGNEVIHESIWRSALEAARKVVEKYDDTGPWDDFEWGILNGKLSALRWVLGDEWDMLDT
;
A
#
# COMPACT_ATOMS: atom_id res chain seq x y z
N MET A 1 -0.49 -23.74 24.73
CA MET A 1 -1.13 -22.71 23.85
C MET A 1 -0.26 -21.46 23.88
N HIS A 2 -0.20 -20.66 22.83
CA HIS A 2 0.50 -19.36 22.89
C HIS A 2 -0.49 -18.21 23.03
N TYR A 3 -0.34 -17.38 24.05
CA TYR A 3 -1.11 -16.16 24.24
C TYR A 3 -0.25 -14.96 23.86
N MET A 4 -0.65 -14.24 22.83
CA MET A 4 0.12 -13.11 22.31
C MET A 4 -0.61 -11.80 22.59
N MET A 5 -0.07 -10.98 23.49
CA MET A 5 -0.54 -9.62 23.73
C MET A 5 0.19 -8.64 22.82
N LEU A 6 -0.59 -7.90 22.03
CA LEU A 6 -0.09 -6.91 21.08
C LEU A 6 -0.35 -5.50 21.59
N ASP A 7 0.68 -4.67 21.52
CA ASP A 7 0.58 -3.23 21.69
C ASP A 7 -0.14 -2.58 20.50
N THR A 8 -0.78 -1.42 20.73
CA THR A 8 -1.47 -0.65 19.70
C THR A 8 -0.55 -0.28 18.55
N CYS A 9 0.71 0.07 18.84
CA CYS A 9 1.67 0.44 17.79
C CYS A 9 1.92 -0.70 16.80
N VAL A 10 1.93 -1.96 17.28
CA VAL A 10 2.12 -3.14 16.43
C VAL A 10 0.95 -3.30 15.46
N LEU A 11 -0.28 -3.22 15.97
CA LEU A 11 -1.50 -3.33 15.17
C LEU A 11 -1.60 -2.21 14.14
N LEU A 12 -1.29 -0.97 14.54
CA LEU A 12 -1.28 0.16 13.62
C LEU A 12 -0.21 0.00 12.54
N ASP A 13 1.00 -0.44 12.87
CA ASP A 13 2.07 -0.59 11.89
C ASP A 13 1.72 -1.62 10.83
N ILE A 14 1.30 -2.84 11.23
CA ILE A 14 0.94 -3.91 10.28
C ILE A 14 -0.30 -3.57 9.44
N SER A 15 -1.09 -2.57 9.84
CA SER A 15 -2.27 -2.13 9.08
C SER A 15 -1.95 -1.20 7.91
N THR A 16 -0.69 -0.75 7.76
CA THR A 16 -0.41 0.46 6.97
C THR A 16 0.44 0.25 5.73
N ARG A 17 1.21 -0.84 5.68
CA ARG A 17 2.13 -1.11 4.57
C ARG A 17 1.74 -2.38 3.86
N LYS A 18 1.74 -2.33 2.53
CA LYS A 18 1.56 -3.50 1.66
C LYS A 18 2.61 -4.59 1.94
N THR A 19 3.81 -4.20 2.37
CA THR A 19 4.89 -5.12 2.79
C THR A 19 4.56 -5.90 4.06
N ASP A 20 3.56 -5.48 4.83
CA ASP A 20 3.18 -6.14 6.09
C ASP A 20 2.01 -7.11 5.88
N LEU A 21 1.47 -7.23 4.65
CA LEU A 21 0.43 -8.20 4.32
C LEU A 21 0.83 -9.67 4.60
N PRO A 22 2.07 -10.10 4.34
CA PRO A 22 2.53 -11.42 4.74
C PRO A 22 2.47 -11.63 6.26
N ILE A 23 2.81 -10.59 7.04
CA ILE A 23 2.74 -10.63 8.52
C ILE A 23 1.29 -10.83 8.98
N VAL A 24 0.34 -10.08 8.41
CA VAL A 24 -1.08 -10.22 8.73
C VAL A 24 -1.59 -11.62 8.36
N SER A 25 -1.18 -12.14 7.21
CA SER A 25 -1.58 -13.47 6.74
C SER A 25 -1.04 -14.58 7.64
N ALA A 26 0.24 -14.50 8.03
CA ALA A 26 0.83 -15.43 8.99
C ALA A 26 0.12 -15.40 10.35
N LEU A 27 -0.27 -14.22 10.86
CA LEU A 27 -1.04 -14.11 12.10
C LEU A 27 -2.45 -14.72 11.97
N GLU A 28 -3.15 -14.46 10.86
CA GLU A 28 -4.45 -15.06 10.57
C GLU A 28 -4.36 -16.59 10.57
N GLU A 29 -3.33 -17.13 9.94
CA GLU A 29 -3.08 -18.56 9.90
C GLU A 29 -2.80 -19.13 11.30
N LEU A 30 -1.85 -18.55 12.05
CA LEU A 30 -1.51 -18.95 13.42
C LEU A 30 -2.73 -18.95 14.36
N VAL A 31 -3.63 -17.98 14.19
CA VAL A 31 -4.89 -17.90 14.94
C VAL A 31 -5.88 -18.95 14.46
N SER A 32 -5.99 -19.18 13.15
CA SER A 32 -6.94 -20.14 12.56
C SER A 32 -6.63 -21.59 12.93
N ILE A 33 -5.35 -21.97 12.97
CA ILE A 33 -4.90 -23.31 13.37
C ILE A 33 -4.94 -23.51 14.89
N GLY A 34 -5.16 -22.44 15.65
CA GLY A 34 -5.23 -22.46 17.11
C GLY A 34 -3.87 -22.55 17.81
N ASN A 35 -2.77 -22.25 17.11
CA ASN A 35 -1.44 -22.19 17.74
C ASN A 35 -1.29 -20.94 18.62
N VAL A 36 -1.93 -19.84 18.22
CA VAL A 36 -1.90 -18.54 18.90
C VAL A 36 -3.31 -18.08 19.23
N ARG A 37 -3.48 -17.56 20.44
CA ARG A 37 -4.63 -16.74 20.83
C ARG A 37 -4.15 -15.32 21.07
N LEU A 38 -4.59 -14.39 20.22
CA LEU A 38 -4.33 -12.97 20.43
C LEU A 38 -5.06 -12.51 21.69
N VAL A 39 -4.40 -11.70 22.50
CA VAL A 39 -4.92 -11.10 23.73
C VAL A 39 -4.86 -9.59 23.55
N ILE A 40 -6.02 -8.94 23.37
CA ILE A 40 -6.05 -7.50 23.04
C ILE A 40 -6.85 -6.76 24.12
N PRO A 41 -6.20 -5.91 24.93
CA PRO A 41 -6.89 -5.09 25.91
C PRO A 41 -7.83 -4.05 25.27
N ASP A 42 -8.90 -3.68 25.97
CA ASP A 42 -9.86 -2.67 25.47
C ASP A 42 -9.21 -1.29 25.23
N LEU A 43 -8.17 -0.98 26.01
CA LEU A 43 -7.35 0.20 25.82
C LEU A 43 -6.74 0.21 24.40
N VAL A 44 -6.19 -0.92 23.96
CA VAL A 44 -5.58 -1.10 22.65
C VAL A 44 -6.64 -1.03 21.54
N VAL A 45 -7.80 -1.65 21.74
CA VAL A 45 -8.93 -1.56 20.79
C VAL A 45 -9.38 -0.10 20.60
N SER A 46 -9.53 0.63 21.70
CA SER A 46 -9.98 2.02 21.69
C SER A 46 -8.96 2.93 21.00
N GLU A 47 -7.67 2.73 21.29
CA GLU A 47 -6.60 3.51 20.69
C GLU A 47 -6.43 3.20 19.19
N PHE A 48 -6.52 1.92 18.80
CA PHE A 48 -6.52 1.51 17.40
C PHE A 48 -7.66 2.19 16.63
N ASN A 49 -8.90 2.10 17.13
CA ASN A 49 -10.07 2.69 16.48
C ASN A 49 -9.97 4.21 16.31
N ARG A 50 -9.38 4.91 17.29
CA ARG A 50 -9.16 6.36 17.20
C ARG A 50 -8.13 6.75 16.16
N ASN A 51 -7.13 5.89 15.94
CA ASN A 51 -5.96 6.21 15.12
C ASN A 51 -6.04 5.62 13.70
N LYS A 52 -6.77 4.52 13.45
CA LYS A 52 -6.74 3.78 12.17
C LYS A 52 -6.93 4.65 10.93
N ASP A 53 -7.90 5.58 10.94
CA ASP A 53 -8.18 6.46 9.80
C ASP A 53 -7.04 7.46 9.57
N ASN A 54 -6.52 8.04 10.65
CA ASN A 54 -5.38 8.95 10.59
C ASN A 54 -4.13 8.26 10.03
N VAL A 55 -3.91 7.00 10.39
CA VAL A 55 -2.74 6.25 9.92
C VAL A 55 -2.91 5.82 8.46
N ALA A 56 -4.13 5.43 8.04
CA ALA A 56 -4.46 5.21 6.62
C ALA A 56 -4.17 6.47 5.77
N GLU A 57 -4.62 7.64 6.24
CA GLU A 57 -4.38 8.91 5.57
C GLU A 57 -2.91 9.34 5.60
N LYS A 58 -2.15 8.98 6.63
CA LYS A 58 -0.73 9.36 6.76
C LYS A 58 0.11 8.76 5.64
N THR A 59 -0.15 7.51 5.25
CA THR A 59 0.53 6.88 4.10
C THR A 59 0.24 7.64 2.81
N THR A 60 -1.04 7.98 2.56
CA THR A 60 -1.46 8.77 1.39
C THR A 60 -0.81 10.16 1.39
N ARG A 61 -0.75 10.83 2.55
CA ARG A 61 -0.10 12.15 2.70
C ARG A 61 1.42 12.07 2.48
N ARG A 62 2.08 11.03 2.99
CA ARG A 62 3.54 10.82 2.80
C ARG A 62 3.86 10.64 1.33
N LEU A 63 3.17 9.73 0.65
CA LEU A 63 3.34 9.52 -0.80
C LEU A 63 3.08 10.82 -1.56
N SER A 64 1.99 11.53 -1.26
CA SER A 64 1.70 12.83 -1.89
C SER A 64 2.84 13.84 -1.71
N GLN A 65 3.49 13.87 -0.54
CA GLN A 65 4.64 14.75 -0.28
C GLN A 65 5.89 14.32 -1.04
N GLU A 66 6.19 13.01 -1.09
CA GLU A 66 7.31 12.47 -1.87
C GLU A 66 7.13 12.79 -3.37
N PHE A 67 5.94 12.58 -3.92
CA PHE A 67 5.60 12.98 -5.30
C PHE A 67 5.79 14.48 -5.53
N LYS A 68 5.39 15.32 -4.57
CA LYS A 68 5.59 16.77 -4.65
C LYS A 68 7.08 17.14 -4.65
N GLN A 69 7.90 16.47 -3.85
CA GLN A 69 9.36 16.68 -3.82
C GLN A 69 10.01 16.24 -5.13
N VAL A 70 9.69 15.04 -5.63
CA VAL A 70 10.19 14.53 -6.91
C VAL A 70 9.80 15.47 -8.04
N ARG A 71 8.54 15.95 -8.05
CA ARG A 71 8.09 16.95 -9.02
C ARG A 71 8.90 18.25 -8.95
N SER A 72 9.17 18.76 -7.74
CA SER A 72 9.99 19.98 -7.56
C SER A 72 11.40 19.80 -8.13
N VAL A 73 12.02 18.64 -7.92
CA VAL A 73 13.35 18.32 -8.46
C VAL A 73 13.32 18.24 -9.99
N VAL A 74 12.32 17.58 -10.56
CA VAL A 74 12.12 17.53 -12.03
C VAL A 74 11.84 18.92 -12.60
N GLU A 75 11.12 19.77 -11.86
CA GLU A 75 10.88 21.16 -12.26
C GLU A 75 12.17 21.99 -12.29
N GLU A 76 13.11 21.75 -11.38
CA GLU A 76 14.37 22.48 -11.28
C GLU A 76 15.46 21.95 -12.23
N PHE A 77 15.53 20.63 -12.45
CA PHE A 77 16.64 19.98 -13.15
C PHE A 77 16.24 19.21 -14.44
N GLY A 78 14.97 19.19 -14.83
CA GLY A 78 14.42 18.28 -15.86
C GLY A 78 14.78 18.53 -17.33
N GLY A 79 15.56 19.58 -17.64
CA GLY A 79 16.02 19.84 -19.01
C GLY A 79 14.89 19.86 -20.07
N ASN A 80 15.15 19.30 -21.25
CA ASN A 80 14.19 19.29 -22.38
C ASN A 80 13.02 18.30 -22.23
N ASN A 81 13.11 17.30 -21.34
CA ASN A 81 12.07 16.29 -21.12
C ASN A 81 11.19 16.58 -19.89
N LYS A 82 11.29 17.79 -19.32
CA LYS A 82 10.57 18.23 -18.12
C LYS A 82 9.06 18.08 -18.24
N GLY A 83 8.47 18.40 -19.39
CA GLY A 83 7.01 18.33 -19.61
C GLY A 83 6.48 16.91 -19.42
N THR A 84 7.08 15.95 -20.13
CA THR A 84 6.71 14.53 -20.07
C THR A 84 6.88 13.94 -18.67
N ALA A 85 7.99 14.27 -17.98
CA ALA A 85 8.24 13.78 -16.63
C ALA A 85 7.23 14.32 -15.60
N ILE A 86 6.81 15.59 -15.72
CA ILE A 86 5.78 16.18 -14.86
C ILE A 86 4.40 15.56 -15.13
N GLU A 87 4.10 15.25 -16.38
CA GLU A 87 2.83 14.64 -16.78
C GLU A 87 2.70 13.22 -16.23
N VAL A 88 3.76 12.40 -16.34
CA VAL A 88 3.84 11.08 -15.70
C VAL A 88 3.67 11.19 -14.18
N LEU A 89 4.35 12.15 -13.53
CA LEU A 89 4.20 12.34 -12.07
C LEU A 89 2.77 12.77 -11.68
N LYS A 90 2.10 13.56 -12.51
CA LYS A 90 0.71 13.99 -12.28
C LYS A 90 -0.26 12.81 -12.41
N GLU A 91 -0.01 11.93 -13.37
CA GLU A 91 -0.80 10.74 -13.62
C GLU A 91 -0.61 9.65 -12.55
N VAL A 92 0.61 9.50 -12.02
CA VAL A 92 0.83 8.68 -10.83
C VAL A 92 0.15 9.29 -9.61
N GLY A 93 0.22 10.62 -9.46
CA GLY A 93 -0.42 11.36 -8.38
C GLY A 93 -1.95 11.24 -8.36
N SER A 94 -2.61 11.21 -9.53
CA SER A 94 -4.07 11.05 -9.61
C SER A 94 -4.56 9.67 -9.18
N ARG A 95 -3.65 8.69 -9.06
CA ARG A 95 -3.96 7.30 -8.71
C ARG A 95 -3.59 6.93 -7.28
N LEU A 96 -3.04 7.87 -6.50
CA LEU A 96 -2.83 7.74 -5.06
C LEU A 96 -4.11 7.33 -4.28
N PRO A 97 -5.33 7.78 -4.64
CA PRO A 97 -6.55 7.32 -3.98
C PRO A 97 -6.77 5.80 -4.06
N LEU A 98 -6.42 5.15 -5.17
CA LEU A 98 -6.55 3.69 -5.34
C LEU A 98 -5.60 2.92 -4.41
N LEU A 99 -4.42 3.47 -4.13
CA LEU A 99 -3.50 2.92 -3.12
C LEU A 99 -4.04 3.07 -1.70
N SER A 100 -4.93 4.04 -1.45
CA SER A 100 -5.60 4.20 -0.17
C SER A 100 -6.61 3.09 0.08
N GLU A 101 -7.33 2.62 -0.94
CA GLU A 101 -8.31 1.52 -0.82
C GLU A 101 -7.63 0.21 -0.38
N ALA A 102 -6.44 -0.07 -0.93
CA ALA A 102 -5.63 -1.23 -0.52
C ALA A 102 -5.21 -1.16 0.97
N ASN A 103 -4.96 0.03 1.51
CA ASN A 103 -4.63 0.19 2.93
C ASN A 103 -5.85 -0.09 3.83
N TYR A 104 -7.04 0.32 3.41
CA TYR A 104 -8.28 0.00 4.14
C TYR A 104 -8.56 -1.50 4.18
N ALA A 105 -8.20 -2.25 3.12
CA ALA A 105 -8.33 -3.70 3.13
C ALA A 105 -7.47 -4.35 4.22
N THR A 106 -6.23 -3.90 4.42
CA THR A 106 -5.36 -4.40 5.51
C THR A 106 -5.92 -4.03 6.89
N ILE A 107 -6.43 -2.81 7.05
CA ILE A 107 -7.07 -2.38 8.30
C ILE A 107 -8.24 -3.31 8.65
N SER A 108 -9.12 -3.62 7.69
CA SER A 108 -10.25 -4.52 7.92
C SER A 108 -9.81 -5.94 8.31
N ARG A 109 -8.71 -6.44 7.77
CA ARG A 109 -8.13 -7.74 8.19
C ARG A 109 -7.66 -7.70 9.64
N VAL A 110 -6.98 -6.63 10.03
CA VAL A 110 -6.53 -6.43 11.42
C VAL A 110 -7.73 -6.25 12.37
N GLU A 111 -8.78 -5.56 11.95
CA GLU A 111 -10.04 -5.47 12.71
C GLU A 111 -10.63 -6.85 12.97
N HIS A 112 -10.64 -7.73 11.98
CA HIS A 112 -11.12 -9.11 12.14
C HIS A 112 -10.26 -9.92 13.12
N LEU A 113 -8.94 -9.75 13.08
CA LEU A 113 -8.03 -10.35 14.08
C LEU A 113 -8.33 -9.84 15.48
N ILE A 114 -8.60 -8.53 15.61
CA ILE A 114 -9.01 -7.91 16.87
C ILE A 114 -10.35 -8.50 17.31
N GLU A 115 -11.37 -8.60 16.46
CA GLU A 115 -12.69 -9.15 16.83
C GLU A 115 -12.62 -10.60 17.35
N LYS A 116 -11.76 -11.42 16.75
CA LYS A 116 -11.53 -12.82 17.17
C LYS A 116 -10.66 -12.98 18.41
N SER A 117 -10.01 -11.91 18.87
CA SER A 117 -9.06 -11.99 19.98
C SER A 117 -9.74 -12.16 21.34
N LEU A 118 -8.99 -12.66 22.32
CA LEU A 118 -9.40 -12.62 23.71
C LEU A 118 -9.32 -11.18 24.21
N LYS A 119 -10.47 -10.60 24.54
CA LYS A 119 -10.55 -9.27 25.13
C LYS A 119 -10.22 -9.29 26.61
N VAL A 120 -9.46 -8.30 27.04
CA VAL A 120 -9.08 -8.11 28.45
C VAL A 120 -9.44 -6.69 28.86
N GLU A 121 -10.32 -6.58 29.86
CA GLU A 121 -10.70 -5.28 30.42
C GLU A 121 -9.56 -4.71 31.27
N ALA A 122 -9.38 -3.40 31.23
CA ALA A 122 -8.40 -2.73 32.08
C ALA A 122 -8.85 -2.74 33.55
N THR A 123 -8.23 -3.61 34.35
CA THR A 123 -8.53 -3.77 35.77
C THR A 123 -8.05 -2.57 36.61
N ASP A 124 -8.68 -2.36 37.76
CA ASP A 124 -8.24 -1.31 38.69
C ASP A 124 -6.89 -1.66 39.34
N SER A 125 -6.59 -2.95 39.50
CA SER A 125 -5.28 -3.42 39.97
C SER A 125 -4.16 -3.00 39.02
N ALA A 126 -4.30 -3.27 37.71
CA ALA A 126 -3.32 -2.88 36.71
C ALA A 126 -3.16 -1.36 36.61
N LYS A 127 -4.27 -0.60 36.71
CA LYS A 127 -4.21 0.88 36.75
C LYS A 127 -3.44 1.39 37.96
N LEU A 128 -3.67 0.82 39.15
CA LEU A 128 -2.96 1.21 40.38
C LEU A 128 -1.47 0.86 40.29
N ALA A 129 -1.12 -0.31 39.74
CA ALA A 129 0.26 -0.71 39.52
C ALA A 129 0.98 0.20 38.51
N ALA A 130 0.28 0.62 37.44
CA ALA A 130 0.79 1.59 36.47
C ALA A 130 1.06 2.96 37.11
N VAL A 131 0.19 3.42 38.01
CA VAL A 131 0.42 4.64 38.80
C VAL A 131 1.64 4.49 39.71
N ALA A 132 1.83 3.33 40.33
CA ALA A 132 3.02 3.07 41.15
C ALA A 132 4.31 3.18 40.31
N ARG A 133 4.34 2.61 39.09
CA ARG A 133 5.47 2.80 38.16
C ARG A 133 5.75 4.28 37.88
N ALA A 134 4.71 5.08 37.66
CA ALA A 134 4.85 6.51 37.40
C ALA A 134 5.46 7.27 38.60
N LEU A 135 5.02 6.95 39.82
CA LEU A 135 5.54 7.55 41.06
C LEU A 135 6.99 7.16 41.29
N ASP A 136 7.35 5.90 41.03
CA ASP A 136 8.70 5.37 41.17
C ASP A 136 9.63 5.76 40.01
N LYS A 137 9.08 6.36 38.94
CA LYS A 137 9.76 6.65 37.66
C LYS A 137 10.39 5.41 37.00
N ARG A 138 9.73 4.27 37.16
CA ARG A 138 10.09 3.01 36.49
C ARG A 138 9.55 2.98 35.07
N ALA A 139 10.16 2.19 34.20
CA ALA A 139 9.68 1.99 32.83
C ALA A 139 8.20 1.62 32.82
N PRO A 140 7.39 2.24 31.93
CA PRO A 140 7.80 3.08 30.79
C PRO A 140 8.03 4.58 31.08
N PHE A 141 8.11 5.02 32.34
CA PHE A 141 8.28 6.44 32.72
C PHE A 141 9.73 6.92 32.88
N HIS A 142 10.73 6.10 32.55
CA HIS A 142 12.15 6.45 32.68
C HIS A 142 12.57 7.55 31.68
N ILE A 143 11.85 7.72 30.57
CA ILE A 143 12.12 8.74 29.54
C ILE A 143 10.99 9.78 29.45
N SER A 144 9.74 9.31 29.28
CA SER A 144 8.57 10.16 29.01
C SER A 144 7.59 10.16 30.17
N LYS A 145 6.88 11.28 30.37
CA LYS A 145 5.79 11.39 31.36
C LYS A 145 4.42 10.93 30.82
N ASN A 146 4.33 10.67 29.52
CA ASN A 146 3.07 10.41 28.82
C ASN A 146 2.87 8.93 28.47
N SER A 147 3.44 8.01 29.25
CA SER A 147 3.42 6.56 28.98
C SER A 147 2.45 5.81 29.90
N MET A 148 1.36 6.46 30.35
CA MET A 148 0.33 5.82 31.19
C MET A 148 -0.38 4.67 30.49
N ALA A 149 -0.67 4.78 29.20
CA ALA A 149 -1.31 3.71 28.44
C ALA A 149 -0.40 2.47 28.39
N ASP A 150 0.85 2.68 28.00
CA ASP A 150 1.92 1.69 27.97
C ASP A 150 2.15 1.03 29.34
N ALA A 151 2.10 1.80 30.42
CA ALA A 151 2.23 1.29 31.79
C ALA A 151 1.04 0.43 32.19
N VAL A 152 -0.18 0.81 31.82
CA VAL A 152 -1.37 -0.02 32.05
C VAL A 152 -1.29 -1.30 31.22
N LEU A 153 -0.83 -1.22 29.97
CA LEU A 153 -0.71 -2.36 29.07
C LEU A 153 0.22 -3.45 29.65
N ILE A 154 1.41 -3.09 30.13
CA ILE A 154 2.36 -4.07 30.67
C ILE A 154 1.93 -4.66 32.01
N GLU A 155 1.22 -3.87 32.83
CA GLU A 155 0.64 -4.36 34.08
C GLU A 155 -0.53 -5.32 33.80
N LEU A 156 -1.35 -5.05 32.79
CA LEU A 156 -2.37 -6.00 32.33
C LEU A 156 -1.76 -7.28 31.79
N PHE A 157 -0.64 -7.20 31.06
CA PHE A 157 0.09 -8.40 30.64
C PHE A 157 0.55 -9.22 31.85
N THR A 158 1.15 -8.55 32.85
CA THR A 158 1.64 -9.20 34.08
C THR A 158 0.51 -9.89 34.85
N GLU A 159 -0.61 -9.20 35.02
CA GLU A 159 -1.82 -9.75 35.65
C GLU A 159 -2.38 -10.93 34.84
N PHE A 160 -2.44 -10.81 33.52
CA PHE A 160 -2.91 -11.87 32.64
C PHE A 160 -2.05 -13.14 32.75
N VAL A 161 -0.71 -13.00 32.73
CA VAL A 161 0.22 -14.11 32.94
C VAL A 161 -0.05 -14.77 34.29
N THR A 162 -0.11 -13.98 35.36
CA THR A 162 -0.31 -14.49 36.73
C THR A 162 -1.60 -15.28 36.87
N ASN A 163 -2.69 -14.81 36.25
CA ASN A 163 -4.00 -15.44 36.34
C ASN A 163 -4.17 -16.69 35.45
N ASN A 164 -3.32 -16.85 34.44
CA ASN A 164 -3.45 -17.92 33.44
C ASN A 164 -2.26 -18.89 33.40
N GLN A 165 -1.30 -18.76 34.32
CA GLN A 165 -0.12 -19.62 34.38
C GLN A 165 -0.50 -21.09 34.47
N SER A 166 -0.19 -21.84 33.43
CA SER A 166 -0.41 -23.28 33.32
C SER A 166 0.82 -23.96 32.70
N GLY A 167 1.05 -25.24 33.00
CA GLY A 167 2.30 -25.97 32.69
C GLY A 167 2.59 -26.25 31.21
N GLY A 168 1.93 -25.59 30.26
CA GLY A 168 2.15 -25.76 28.82
C GLY A 168 1.78 -24.54 27.97
N ASP A 169 1.53 -23.40 28.62
CA ASP A 169 1.20 -22.16 27.94
C ASP A 169 2.39 -21.21 27.92
N ALA A 170 2.56 -20.53 26.80
CA ALA A 170 3.56 -19.49 26.62
C ALA A 170 2.86 -18.15 26.40
N PHE A 171 3.43 -17.10 26.99
CA PHE A 171 2.90 -15.75 26.99
C PHE A 171 3.87 -14.83 26.27
N VAL A 172 3.40 -14.16 25.26
CA VAL A 172 4.23 -13.36 24.36
C VAL A 172 3.74 -11.92 24.41
N PHE A 173 4.63 -10.99 24.76
CA PHE A 173 4.37 -9.56 24.71
C PHE A 173 5.11 -8.96 23.52
N VAL A 174 4.38 -8.24 22.66
CA VAL A 174 4.95 -7.61 21.46
C VAL A 174 4.66 -6.11 21.45
N THR A 175 5.72 -5.30 21.32
CA THR A 175 5.64 -3.84 21.15
C THR A 175 6.74 -3.35 20.23
N HIS A 176 6.45 -2.35 19.40
CA HIS A 176 7.45 -1.63 18.61
C HIS A 176 8.02 -0.39 19.35
N ASN A 177 7.52 -0.07 20.55
CA ASN A 177 8.01 1.05 21.35
C ASN A 177 9.30 0.68 22.10
N HIS A 178 10.41 0.61 21.35
CA HIS A 178 11.72 0.26 21.90
C HIS A 178 12.21 1.20 23.01
N ASN A 179 11.88 2.49 22.91
CA ASN A 179 12.38 3.49 23.85
C ASN A 179 11.86 3.23 25.27
N ASP A 180 10.57 2.91 25.37
CA ASP A 180 9.91 2.76 26.66
C ASP A 180 9.94 1.32 27.18
N PHE A 181 10.16 0.32 26.30
CA PHE A 181 10.08 -1.09 26.66
C PHE A 181 11.37 -1.88 26.59
N SER A 182 12.37 -1.42 25.83
CA SER A 182 13.60 -2.18 25.62
C SER A 182 14.76 -1.69 26.48
N SER A 183 15.76 -2.56 26.62
CA SER A 183 17.07 -2.21 27.14
C SER A 183 17.93 -1.50 26.08
N LYS A 184 19.25 -1.38 26.31
CA LYS A 184 20.19 -0.93 25.27
C LYS A 184 20.22 -1.86 24.05
N ASP A 185 20.01 -3.16 24.25
CA ASP A 185 19.69 -4.08 23.17
C ASP A 185 18.17 -4.11 23.01
N HIS A 186 17.67 -3.64 21.87
CA HIS A 186 16.24 -3.56 21.59
C HIS A 186 15.53 -4.93 21.58
N ARG A 187 16.28 -6.03 21.56
CA ARG A 187 15.73 -7.40 21.64
C ARG A 187 15.43 -7.82 23.06
N GLU A 188 16.01 -7.14 24.05
CA GLU A 188 15.86 -7.45 25.46
C GLU A 188 14.92 -6.43 26.13
N PRO A 189 14.03 -6.88 27.03
CA PRO A 189 13.16 -5.97 27.76
C PRO A 189 13.95 -5.06 28.71
N HIS A 190 13.40 -3.89 29.03
CA HIS A 190 13.98 -2.99 30.03
C HIS A 190 14.11 -3.69 31.41
N GLN A 191 15.16 -3.35 32.17
CA GLN A 191 15.48 -4.02 33.44
C GLN A 191 14.36 -3.95 34.49
N ASP A 192 13.55 -2.89 34.46
CA ASP A 192 12.37 -2.72 35.33
C ASP A 192 11.23 -3.74 35.05
N PHE A 193 11.36 -4.53 33.99
CA PHE A 193 10.45 -5.63 33.66
C PHE A 193 11.08 -7.01 33.89
N SER A 194 12.28 -7.10 34.48
CA SER A 194 13.00 -8.37 34.68
C SER A 194 12.16 -9.40 35.46
N GLU A 195 11.36 -8.95 36.43
CA GLU A 195 10.47 -9.85 37.19
C GLU A 195 9.38 -10.47 36.31
N ILE A 196 8.83 -9.70 35.37
CA ILE A 196 7.76 -10.12 34.46
C ILE A 196 8.28 -11.19 33.49
N PHE A 197 9.46 -10.95 32.91
CA PHE A 197 10.08 -11.82 31.92
C PHE A 197 11.07 -12.84 32.52
N SER A 198 10.97 -13.08 33.83
CA SER A 198 11.83 -14.04 34.54
C SER A 198 11.48 -15.51 34.27
N SER A 199 10.23 -15.77 33.89
CA SER A 199 9.71 -17.12 33.65
C SER A 199 10.02 -17.57 32.23
N SER A 200 10.45 -18.83 32.07
CA SER A 200 10.91 -19.36 30.78
C SER A 200 9.83 -19.46 29.70
N ASN A 201 8.55 -19.32 30.08
CA ASN A 201 7.40 -19.32 29.18
C ASN A 201 6.83 -17.91 28.93
N VAL A 202 7.52 -16.85 29.37
CA VAL A 202 7.10 -15.46 29.15
C VAL A 202 8.17 -14.78 28.29
N HIS A 203 7.75 -14.30 27.12
CA HIS A 203 8.66 -13.80 26.09
C HIS A 203 8.33 -12.36 25.72
N TYR A 204 9.39 -11.57 25.52
CA TYR A 204 9.33 -10.22 25.00
C TYR A 204 9.84 -10.22 23.56
N PHE A 205 9.09 -9.59 22.65
CA PHE A 205 9.58 -9.29 21.31
C PHE A 205 9.34 -7.83 20.98
N SER A 206 10.35 -7.24 20.36
CA SER A 206 10.31 -5.86 19.94
C SER A 206 9.85 -5.68 18.48
N THR A 207 9.65 -6.79 17.77
CA THR A 207 9.04 -6.83 16.45
C THR A 207 8.10 -8.03 16.34
N ILE A 208 7.00 -7.86 15.61
CA ILE A 208 6.02 -8.92 15.37
C ILE A 208 6.60 -10.09 14.56
N SER A 209 7.48 -9.82 13.60
CA SER A 209 8.12 -10.87 12.78
C SER A 209 8.97 -11.81 13.63
N SER A 210 9.71 -11.27 14.61
CA SER A 210 10.49 -12.11 15.54
C SER A 210 9.59 -12.99 16.41
N ALA A 211 8.44 -12.45 16.83
CA ALA A 211 7.46 -13.20 17.61
C ALA A 211 6.82 -14.32 16.78
N ILE A 212 6.48 -14.07 15.51
CA ILE A 212 5.96 -15.07 14.58
C ILE A 212 7.00 -16.17 14.36
N ASN A 213 8.24 -15.82 14.02
CA ASN A 213 9.29 -16.81 13.76
C ASN A 213 9.63 -17.66 14.99
N PHE A 214 9.47 -17.12 16.20
CA PHE A 214 9.59 -17.90 17.43
C PHE A 214 8.49 -18.96 17.57
N LEU A 215 7.28 -18.67 17.07
CA LEU A 215 6.13 -19.56 17.15
C LEU A 215 6.13 -20.60 16.03
N ASP A 216 6.54 -20.18 14.84
CA ASP A 216 6.68 -21.01 13.65
C ASP A 216 7.74 -20.39 12.74
N GLU A 217 8.87 -21.08 12.57
CA GLU A 217 10.04 -20.58 11.85
C GLU A 217 9.79 -20.45 10.33
N GLY A 218 8.78 -21.13 9.77
CA GLY A 218 8.52 -21.16 8.33
C GLY A 218 7.31 -20.33 7.86
N ILE A 219 6.33 -20.10 8.73
CA ILE A 219 5.04 -19.51 8.33
C ILE A 219 5.15 -18.13 7.67
N LEU A 220 6.13 -17.32 8.08
CA LEU A 220 6.33 -15.99 7.49
C LEU A 220 6.95 -16.10 6.09
N GLU A 221 7.87 -17.04 5.88
CA GLU A 221 8.47 -17.31 4.57
C GLU A 221 7.43 -17.90 3.61
N ASP A 222 6.57 -18.80 4.09
CA ASP A 222 5.47 -19.38 3.32
C ASP A 222 4.45 -18.30 2.91
N ALA A 223 4.02 -17.47 3.86
CA ALA A 223 3.11 -16.35 3.58
C ALA A 223 3.73 -15.32 2.61
N GLN A 224 5.04 -15.06 2.72
CA GLN A 224 5.77 -14.19 1.79
C GLN A 224 5.82 -14.82 0.39
N PHE A 225 6.10 -16.12 0.30
CA PHE A 225 6.15 -16.84 -0.97
C PHE A 225 4.79 -16.86 -1.68
N GLU A 226 3.70 -17.14 -0.96
CA GLU A 226 2.35 -17.08 -1.53
C GLU A 226 2.01 -15.69 -2.07
N TYR A 227 2.43 -14.66 -1.35
CA TYR A 227 2.22 -13.28 -1.74
C TYR A 227 3.05 -12.87 -2.96
N ASP A 228 4.32 -13.25 -3.00
CA ASP A 228 5.21 -12.98 -4.13
C ASP A 228 4.78 -13.76 -5.39
N PHE A 229 4.19 -14.96 -5.21
CA PHE A 229 3.65 -15.78 -6.30
C PHE A 229 2.25 -15.33 -6.76
N ALA A 230 1.52 -14.59 -5.92
CA ALA A 230 0.25 -13.94 -6.29
C ALA A 230 0.54 -12.81 -7.29
N GLN A 231 0.63 -13.19 -8.57
CA GLN A 231 0.87 -12.37 -9.76
C GLN A 231 1.01 -10.86 -9.48
N GLU A 232 2.25 -10.37 -9.43
CA GLU A 232 2.52 -8.94 -9.41
C GLU A 232 1.71 -8.24 -10.52
N THR A 233 0.77 -7.39 -10.11
CA THR A 233 0.06 -6.52 -11.03
C THR A 233 1.07 -5.65 -11.77
N ARG A 234 0.86 -5.42 -13.08
CA ARG A 234 1.69 -4.49 -13.85
C ARG A 234 1.81 -3.16 -13.10
N SER A 235 3.04 -2.67 -12.99
CA SER A 235 3.29 -1.36 -12.39
C SER A 235 2.57 -0.28 -13.19
N LEU A 236 2.32 0.85 -12.54
CA LEU A 236 1.64 1.95 -13.20
C LEU A 236 2.41 2.45 -14.42
N GLN A 237 3.73 2.51 -14.32
CA GLN A 237 4.60 2.93 -15.41
C GLN A 237 4.50 1.97 -16.61
N GLU A 238 4.44 0.65 -16.37
CA GLU A 238 4.23 -0.34 -17.45
C GLU A 238 2.87 -0.13 -18.12
N ILE A 239 1.81 0.08 -17.35
CA ILE A 239 0.46 0.34 -17.87
C ILE A 239 0.44 1.60 -18.74
N LEU A 240 1.06 2.69 -18.27
CA LEU A 240 1.14 3.95 -18.99
C LEU A 240 1.96 3.85 -20.28
N SER A 241 3.13 3.22 -20.20
CA SER A 241 3.98 3.04 -21.38
C SER A 241 3.27 2.20 -22.44
N ALA A 242 2.56 1.15 -22.03
CA ALA A 242 1.74 0.35 -22.95
C ALA A 242 0.55 1.13 -23.51
N MET A 243 -0.08 1.98 -22.71
CA MET A 243 -1.18 2.84 -23.15
C MET A 243 -0.72 3.87 -24.18
N ASP A 244 0.41 4.55 -23.95
CA ASP A 244 1.00 5.51 -24.90
C ASP A 244 1.28 4.86 -26.26
N GLU A 245 1.86 3.66 -26.25
CA GLU A 245 2.08 2.88 -27.47
C GLU A 245 0.76 2.57 -28.20
N LEU A 246 -0.25 2.12 -27.47
CA LEU A 246 -1.55 1.77 -28.04
C LEU A 246 -2.28 3.00 -28.60
N VAL A 247 -2.22 4.15 -27.93
CA VAL A 247 -2.79 5.41 -28.41
C VAL A 247 -2.15 5.82 -29.74
N ASP A 248 -0.82 5.83 -29.80
CA ASP A 248 -0.08 6.19 -31.01
C ASP A 248 -0.41 5.25 -32.18
N LYS A 249 -0.48 3.94 -31.93
CA LYS A 249 -0.82 2.92 -32.94
C LYS A 249 -2.26 3.03 -33.43
N VAL A 250 -3.21 3.23 -32.51
CA VAL A 250 -4.63 3.43 -32.84
C VAL A 250 -4.83 4.70 -33.66
N TRP A 251 -4.19 5.80 -33.25
CA TRP A 251 -4.18 7.05 -34.01
C TRP A 251 -3.58 6.87 -35.41
N TYR A 252 -2.45 6.17 -35.51
CA TYR A 252 -1.75 5.95 -36.78
C TYR A 252 -2.58 5.12 -37.77
N ASN A 253 -3.26 4.06 -37.31
CA ASN A 253 -4.18 3.30 -38.17
C ASN A 253 -5.29 4.21 -38.74
N ARG A 254 -5.89 5.04 -37.89
CA ARG A 254 -6.92 6.01 -38.29
C ARG A 254 -6.36 7.04 -39.28
N HIS A 255 -5.11 7.48 -39.09
CA HIS A 255 -4.41 8.33 -40.04
C HIS A 255 -4.23 7.66 -41.41
N CYS A 256 -3.79 6.40 -41.45
CA CYS A 256 -3.66 5.63 -42.70
C CYS A 256 -5.00 5.47 -43.43
N ASN A 257 -6.08 5.20 -42.70
CA ASN A 257 -7.44 5.15 -43.27
C ASN A 257 -7.86 6.51 -43.86
N ARG A 258 -7.55 7.61 -43.16
CA ARG A 258 -7.79 8.97 -43.68
C ARG A 258 -6.97 9.25 -44.94
N ALA A 259 -5.70 8.86 -44.96
CA ALA A 259 -4.83 8.99 -46.13
C ALA A 259 -5.39 8.22 -47.34
N TYR A 260 -5.91 7.01 -47.13
CA TYR A 260 -6.58 6.21 -48.14
C TYR A 260 -7.81 6.93 -48.72
N HIS A 261 -8.68 7.48 -47.86
CA HIS A 261 -9.85 8.23 -48.31
C HIS A 261 -9.49 9.52 -49.06
N ILE A 262 -8.42 10.22 -48.68
CA ILE A 262 -7.89 11.37 -49.43
C ILE A 262 -7.43 10.93 -50.82
N LYS A 263 -6.63 9.86 -50.89
CA LYS A 263 -6.10 9.33 -52.15
C LYS A 263 -7.20 8.93 -53.14
N ASN A 264 -8.32 8.39 -52.62
CA ASN A 264 -9.46 7.99 -53.43
C ASN A 264 -10.45 9.14 -53.74
N GLY A 265 -10.19 10.35 -53.22
CA GLY A 265 -11.03 11.53 -53.48
C GLY A 265 -12.28 11.64 -52.61
N ASN A 266 -12.44 10.77 -51.61
CA ASN A 266 -13.55 10.81 -50.64
C ASN A 266 -13.37 11.95 -49.64
N ILE A 267 -12.13 12.35 -49.35
CA ILE A 267 -11.79 13.50 -48.52
C ILE A 267 -10.94 14.46 -49.34
N ARG A 268 -11.32 15.73 -49.38
CA ARG A 268 -10.61 16.77 -50.14
C ARG A 268 -9.72 17.60 -49.22
N ILE A 269 -8.47 17.79 -49.61
CA ILE A 269 -7.60 18.77 -48.99
C ILE A 269 -8.02 20.16 -49.50
N ILE A 270 -8.30 21.08 -48.59
CA ILE A 270 -8.76 22.45 -48.90
C ILE A 270 -7.79 23.49 -48.31
N PRO A 271 -7.68 24.68 -48.92
CA PRO A 271 -6.91 25.79 -48.37
C PRO A 271 -7.40 26.21 -46.98
N ASP A 272 -6.47 26.69 -46.13
CA ASP A 272 -6.76 27.07 -44.74
C ASP A 272 -7.75 28.25 -44.61
N ASP A 273 -7.93 29.06 -45.65
CA ASP A 273 -8.86 30.19 -45.69
C ASP A 273 -10.30 29.78 -46.09
N ASP A 274 -10.51 28.52 -46.46
CA ASP A 274 -11.82 27.96 -46.76
C ASP A 274 -12.65 27.78 -45.47
N LYS A 275 -13.96 28.03 -45.54
CA LYS A 275 -14.85 27.95 -44.36
C LYS A 275 -15.55 26.60 -44.21
N ARG A 276 -15.30 25.65 -45.12
CA ARG A 276 -15.92 24.32 -45.08
C ARG A 276 -15.29 23.48 -43.96
N TYR A 277 -16.16 22.79 -43.23
CA TYR A 277 -15.81 21.83 -42.19
C TYR A 277 -16.69 20.59 -42.33
N GLY A 278 -16.18 19.43 -41.91
CA GLY A 278 -16.92 18.17 -41.95
C GLY A 278 -16.00 16.99 -42.27
N ASN A 279 -16.58 15.80 -42.39
CA ASN A 279 -15.83 14.56 -42.56
C ASN A 279 -15.22 14.40 -43.96
N GLU A 280 -15.69 15.17 -44.95
CA GLU A 280 -15.27 15.10 -46.36
C GLU A 280 -14.16 16.10 -46.72
N VAL A 281 -13.71 16.94 -45.78
CA VAL A 281 -12.69 17.95 -46.02
C VAL A 281 -11.63 17.97 -44.92
N ILE A 282 -10.40 18.34 -45.28
CA ILE A 282 -9.31 18.58 -44.33
C ILE A 282 -8.48 19.79 -44.78
N HIS A 283 -8.14 20.65 -43.83
CA HIS A 283 -7.31 21.83 -44.10
C HIS A 283 -5.84 21.47 -44.34
N GLU A 284 -5.18 22.19 -45.24
CA GLU A 284 -3.78 21.94 -45.62
C GLU A 284 -2.81 21.92 -44.43
N SER A 285 -2.94 22.88 -43.51
CA SER A 285 -2.11 22.96 -42.30
C SER A 285 -2.31 21.75 -41.38
N ILE A 286 -3.57 21.31 -41.19
CA ILE A 286 -3.91 20.14 -40.36
C ILE A 286 -3.34 18.87 -40.99
N TRP A 287 -3.50 18.71 -42.31
CA TRP A 287 -2.96 17.54 -43.00
C TRP A 287 -1.43 17.50 -42.94
N ARG A 288 -0.75 18.64 -43.09
CA ARG A 288 0.70 18.75 -42.96
C ARG A 288 1.20 18.34 -41.57
N SER A 289 0.55 18.83 -40.52
CA SER A 289 0.87 18.46 -39.14
C SER A 289 0.61 16.97 -38.87
N ALA A 290 -0.48 16.42 -39.41
CA ALA A 290 -0.79 14.99 -39.29
C ALA A 290 0.28 14.11 -39.98
N LEU A 291 0.81 14.53 -41.13
CA LEU A 291 1.90 13.81 -41.80
C LEU A 291 3.19 13.81 -40.96
N GLU A 292 3.49 14.92 -40.28
CA GLU A 292 4.67 14.99 -39.39
C GLU A 292 4.49 14.08 -38.17
N ALA A 293 3.31 14.10 -37.54
CA ALA A 293 2.99 13.21 -36.44
C ALA A 293 3.05 11.73 -36.86
N ALA A 294 2.54 11.38 -38.04
CA ALA A 294 2.61 10.02 -38.59
C ALA A 294 4.05 9.54 -38.78
N ARG A 295 4.95 10.42 -39.23
CA ARG A 295 6.38 10.10 -39.33
C ARG A 295 6.98 9.78 -37.97
N LYS A 296 6.67 10.57 -36.94
CA LYS A 296 7.16 10.35 -35.56
C LYS A 296 6.71 9.01 -35.00
N VAL A 297 5.47 8.59 -35.27
CA VAL A 297 4.98 7.27 -34.82
C VAL A 297 5.73 6.13 -35.50
N VAL A 298 5.94 6.20 -36.82
CA VAL A 298 6.71 5.18 -37.57
C VAL A 298 8.18 5.13 -37.13
N GLU A 299 8.78 6.25 -36.78
CA GLU A 299 10.15 6.29 -36.25
C GLU A 299 10.25 5.75 -34.81
N LYS A 300 9.17 5.84 -34.03
CA LYS A 300 9.14 5.48 -32.61
C LYS A 300 8.89 3.98 -32.38
N TYR A 301 8.17 3.29 -33.28
CA TYR A 301 7.77 1.90 -33.09
C TYR A 301 8.13 1.01 -34.26
N ASP A 302 8.64 -0.19 -33.97
CA ASP A 302 9.02 -1.18 -34.98
C ASP A 302 7.82 -1.79 -35.71
N ASP A 303 6.66 -1.85 -35.05
CA ASP A 303 5.40 -2.37 -35.59
C ASP A 303 4.31 -1.29 -35.56
N THR A 304 3.95 -0.79 -36.74
CA THR A 304 2.83 0.15 -36.94
C THR A 304 1.80 -0.41 -37.92
N GLY A 305 1.69 -1.74 -38.01
CA GLY A 305 0.80 -2.42 -38.94
C GLY A 305 1.33 -2.53 -40.38
N PRO A 306 0.45 -2.76 -41.37
CA PRO A 306 -1.02 -2.75 -41.29
C PRO A 306 -1.58 -3.93 -40.48
N TRP A 307 -2.68 -3.67 -39.78
CA TRP A 307 -3.39 -4.67 -38.98
C TRP A 307 -4.66 -5.14 -39.67
N ASP A 308 -5.00 -6.43 -39.54
CA ASP A 308 -6.29 -6.94 -39.97
C ASP A 308 -7.43 -6.55 -39.00
N ASP A 309 -8.69 -6.88 -39.35
CA ASP A 309 -9.86 -6.54 -38.52
C ASP A 309 -9.78 -7.13 -37.10
N PHE A 310 -9.16 -8.31 -36.94
CA PHE A 310 -9.00 -8.96 -35.65
C PHE A 310 -7.91 -8.28 -34.82
N GLU A 311 -6.72 -8.08 -35.38
CA GLU A 311 -5.60 -7.37 -34.76
C GLU A 311 -5.99 -5.95 -34.37
N TRP A 312 -6.76 -5.27 -35.24
CA TRP A 312 -7.34 -3.97 -34.94
C TRP A 312 -8.31 -4.00 -33.76
N GLY A 313 -9.19 -5.01 -33.71
CA GLY A 313 -10.07 -5.24 -32.57
C GLY A 313 -9.30 -5.48 -31.28
N ILE A 314 -8.21 -6.25 -31.33
CA ILE A 314 -7.33 -6.50 -30.18
C ILE A 314 -6.64 -5.23 -29.71
N LEU A 315 -6.13 -4.37 -30.60
CA LEU A 315 -5.49 -3.11 -30.23
C LEU A 315 -6.47 -2.18 -29.49
N ASN A 316 -7.68 -2.00 -30.03
CA ASN A 316 -8.71 -1.18 -29.38
C ASN A 316 -9.17 -1.81 -28.06
N GLY A 317 -9.34 -3.14 -28.01
CA GLY A 317 -9.69 -3.85 -26.78
C GLY A 317 -8.63 -3.70 -25.68
N LYS A 318 -7.33 -3.79 -26.03
CA LYS A 318 -6.23 -3.53 -25.09
C LYS A 318 -6.25 -2.09 -24.60
N LEU A 319 -6.41 -1.11 -25.49
CA LEU A 319 -6.47 0.30 -25.10
C LEU A 319 -7.65 0.58 -24.17
N SER A 320 -8.83 0.06 -24.51
CA SER A 320 -10.05 0.16 -23.70
C SER A 320 -9.86 -0.47 -22.32
N ALA A 321 -9.29 -1.68 -22.24
CA ALA A 321 -9.02 -2.34 -20.97
C ALA A 321 -8.06 -1.54 -20.09
N LEU A 322 -6.98 -0.99 -20.66
CA LEU A 322 -6.05 -0.16 -19.89
C LEU A 322 -6.73 1.12 -19.41
N ARG A 323 -7.47 1.83 -20.28
CA ARG A 323 -8.21 3.04 -19.89
C ARG A 323 -9.26 2.77 -18.81
N TRP A 324 -9.99 1.66 -18.93
CA TRP A 324 -10.97 1.25 -17.92
C TRP A 324 -10.33 0.96 -16.55
N VAL A 325 -9.21 0.23 -16.53
CA VAL A 325 -8.42 0.01 -15.31
C VAL A 325 -7.94 1.33 -14.69
N LEU A 326 -7.80 2.38 -15.51
CA LEU A 326 -7.37 3.71 -15.07
C LEU A 326 -8.53 4.67 -14.77
N GLY A 327 -9.78 4.22 -14.89
CA GLY A 327 -10.99 4.93 -14.47
C GLY A 327 -11.85 5.53 -15.59
N ASP A 328 -11.51 5.30 -16.86
CA ASP A 328 -12.32 5.72 -18.00
C ASP A 328 -13.44 4.70 -18.32
N GLU A 329 -14.44 5.11 -19.08
CA GLU A 329 -15.48 4.19 -19.58
C GLU A 329 -14.97 3.35 -20.76
N TRP A 330 -15.52 2.14 -20.93
CA TRP A 330 -15.07 1.15 -21.93
C TRP A 330 -14.99 1.71 -23.36
N ASP A 331 -15.87 2.63 -23.73
CA ASP A 331 -15.96 3.16 -25.10
C ASP A 331 -15.05 4.38 -25.36
N MET A 332 -14.26 4.81 -24.37
CA MET A 332 -13.36 5.96 -24.50
C MET A 332 -12.11 5.60 -25.30
N LEU A 333 -12.22 5.65 -26.63
CA LEU A 333 -11.15 5.33 -27.58
C LEU A 333 -10.66 6.56 -28.36
N ASP A 334 -10.85 7.76 -27.84
CA ASP A 334 -10.34 8.99 -28.47
C ASP A 334 -8.80 9.00 -28.44
N THR A 335 -8.18 9.35 -29.57
CA THR A 335 -6.72 9.33 -29.77
C THR A 335 -6.27 10.52 -30.58
#